data_AF-A0A6J0JK96-F1
#
_entry.id   AF-A0A6J0JK96-F1
#
_cell.length_a   1.000
_cell.length_b   1.000
_cell.length_c   1.000
_cell.angle_alpha   90.00
_cell.angle_beta   90.00
_cell.angle_gamma   90.00
#
_symmetry.space_group_name_H-M   'P 1'
#
loop_
_entity.id
_entity.type
_entity.pdbx_description
1 polymer ?
#
loop_
_entity_poly.entity_id
_entity_poly.type
_entity_poly.pdbx_seq_one_letter_code
_entity_poly.pdbx_strand_id
1 'polypeptide(L)'
;MQNSEKRTVSSRARILLSLLKANPFRKLTTDDVNANPPPFSVFCGGTEIYSFPASESDATERIQENVRHFIGNYISVFVVFFLISLYKQPIAFLTLLASFPVKDYLDHSITKRGLDQAYPFIRRLLFFISKAGW
;
A
#
# COMPACT_ATOMS: atom_id res chain seq x y z
N MET A 1 -20.84 40.50 1.85
CA MET A 1 -20.15 39.35 1.19
C MET A 1 -19.06 38.72 2.05
N GLN A 2 -18.11 39.48 2.61
CA GLN A 2 -16.97 38.96 3.39
C GLN A 2 -17.31 38.05 4.59
N ASN A 3 -18.47 38.25 5.25
CA ASN A 3 -18.89 37.44 6.39
C ASN A 3 -19.48 36.06 6.00
N SER A 4 -19.96 35.90 4.77
CA SER A 4 -20.47 34.61 4.25
C SER A 4 -19.31 33.70 3.85
N GLU A 5 -18.32 34.25 3.16
CA GLU A 5 -17.12 33.55 2.71
C GLU A 5 -16.29 33.00 3.89
N LYS A 6 -16.12 33.79 4.96
CA LYS A 6 -15.45 33.35 6.19
C LYS A 6 -16.16 32.16 6.86
N ARG A 7 -17.50 32.14 6.85
CA ARG A 7 -18.29 31.01 7.39
C ARG A 7 -18.10 29.76 6.55
N THR A 8 -18.07 29.89 5.23
CA THR A 8 -17.83 28.77 4.30
C THR A 8 -16.44 28.17 4.50
N VAL A 9 -15.39 28.99 4.56
CA VAL A 9 -14.01 28.50 4.81
C VAL A 9 -13.91 27.79 6.16
N SER A 10 -14.47 28.38 7.22
CA SER A 10 -14.49 27.74 8.55
C SER A 10 -15.23 26.40 8.55
N SER A 11 -16.36 26.30 7.85
CA SER A 11 -17.11 25.05 7.72
C SER A 11 -16.34 23.96 6.95
N ARG A 12 -15.69 24.33 5.84
CA ARG A 12 -14.85 23.41 5.06
C ARG A 12 -13.64 22.92 5.85
N ALA A 13 -13.02 23.82 6.61
CA ALA A 13 -11.91 23.46 7.49
C ALA A 13 -12.34 22.47 8.58
N ARG A 14 -13.53 22.63 9.17
CA ARG A 14 -14.08 21.65 10.12
C ARG A 14 -14.30 20.29 9.48
N ILE A 15 -14.86 20.27 8.26
CA ILE A 15 -15.04 19.03 7.50
C ILE A 15 -13.69 18.33 7.22
N LEU A 16 -12.66 19.08 6.84
CA LEU A 16 -11.33 18.49 6.65
C LEU A 16 -10.73 17.99 7.97
N LEU A 17 -10.92 18.72 9.06
CA LEU A 17 -10.41 18.35 10.37
C LEU A 17 -11.12 17.11 10.94
N SER A 18 -12.40 16.91 10.65
CA SER A 18 -13.15 15.73 11.09
C SER A 18 -12.57 14.44 10.50
N LEU A 19 -11.93 14.51 9.33
CA LEU A 19 -11.28 13.37 8.68
C LEU A 19 -10.11 12.82 9.47
N LEU A 20 -9.43 13.64 10.29
CA LEU A 20 -8.35 13.16 11.17
C LEU A 20 -8.86 12.18 12.24
N LYS A 21 -10.15 12.24 12.58
CA LYS A 21 -10.79 11.32 13.53
C LYS A 21 -11.49 10.15 12.83
N ALA A 22 -11.66 10.22 11.52
CA ALA A 22 -12.32 9.18 10.75
C ALA A 22 -11.38 7.98 10.56
N ASN A 23 -11.90 6.77 10.74
CA ASN A 23 -11.19 5.56 10.31
C ASN A 23 -11.44 5.33 8.82
N PRO A 24 -10.44 5.50 7.93
CA PRO A 24 -10.61 5.34 6.49
C PRO A 24 -10.79 3.87 6.08
N PHE A 25 -10.36 2.92 6.91
CA PHE A 25 -10.40 1.47 6.61
C PHE A 25 -11.66 0.78 7.13
N ARG A 26 -12.62 1.53 7.70
CA ARG A 26 -13.79 0.94 8.38
C ARG A 26 -14.64 0.03 7.50
N LYS A 27 -14.74 0.32 6.19
CA LYS A 27 -15.50 -0.47 5.21
C LYS A 27 -14.63 -1.48 4.44
N LEU A 28 -13.33 -1.54 4.73
CA LEU A 28 -12.40 -2.37 3.97
C LEU A 28 -12.53 -3.85 4.38
N THR A 29 -12.72 -4.72 3.40
CA THR A 29 -12.78 -6.17 3.59
C THR A 29 -11.60 -6.86 2.93
N THR A 30 -11.40 -8.15 3.24
CA THR A 30 -10.37 -8.98 2.57
C THR A 30 -10.67 -9.18 1.08
N ASP A 31 -11.94 -9.20 0.71
CA ASP A 31 -12.34 -9.38 -0.69
C ASP A 31 -11.95 -8.16 -1.53
N ASP A 32 -12.06 -6.95 -0.96
CA ASP A 32 -11.62 -5.71 -1.63
C ASP A 32 -10.11 -5.70 -1.87
N VAL A 33 -9.32 -6.27 -0.96
CA VAL A 33 -7.85 -6.36 -1.08
C VAL A 33 -7.45 -7.37 -2.15
N ASN A 34 -8.22 -8.46 -2.30
CA ASN A 34 -7.97 -9.51 -3.28
C ASN A 34 -8.57 -9.20 -4.66
N ALA A 35 -9.41 -8.16 -4.77
CA ALA A 35 -10.00 -7.74 -6.01
C ALA A 35 -8.96 -7.13 -6.96
N ASN A 36 -9.21 -7.25 -8.27
CA ASN A 36 -8.39 -6.58 -9.27
C ASN A 36 -8.55 -5.06 -9.13
N PRO A 37 -7.46 -4.29 -8.97
CA PRO A 37 -7.55 -2.85 -8.83
C PRO A 37 -8.10 -2.21 -10.12
N PRO A 38 -8.88 -1.11 -10.00
CA PRO A 38 -9.25 -0.31 -11.16
C PRO A 38 -8.00 0.17 -11.92
N PRO A 39 -8.12 0.48 -13.23
CA PRO A 39 -7.02 1.00 -14.02
C PRO A 39 -6.37 2.23 -13.38
N PHE A 40 -5.04 2.32 -13.44
CA PHE A 40 -4.30 3.39 -12.80
C PHE A 40 -4.68 4.79 -13.33
N SER A 41 -5.10 4.89 -14.60
CA SER A 41 -5.61 6.13 -15.18
C SER A 41 -6.86 6.65 -14.48
N VAL A 42 -7.73 5.75 -14.01
CA VAL A 42 -8.93 6.10 -13.23
C VAL A 42 -8.54 6.52 -11.81
N PHE A 43 -7.53 5.86 -11.22
CA PHE A 43 -7.00 6.19 -9.90
C PHE A 43 -6.35 7.58 -9.84
N CYS A 44 -5.62 7.98 -10.90
CA CYS A 44 -5.08 9.33 -11.01
C CYS A 44 -6.18 10.40 -11.10
N GLY A 45 -7.36 10.02 -11.63
CA GLY A 45 -8.54 10.87 -11.70
C GLY A 45 -8.34 12.13 -12.54
N GLY A 46 -9.29 13.05 -12.38
CA GLY A 46 -9.28 14.39 -12.97
C GLY A 46 -9.95 15.39 -12.04
N THR A 47 -9.72 16.68 -12.25
CA THR A 47 -10.30 17.74 -11.39
C THR A 47 -11.78 17.96 -11.68
N GLU A 48 -12.25 17.57 -12.85
CA GLU A 48 -13.61 17.68 -13.34
C GLU A 48 -14.61 16.77 -12.63
N ILE A 49 -14.15 15.66 -12.04
CA ILE A 49 -14.98 14.73 -11.26
C ILE A 49 -15.03 15.07 -9.76
N TYR A 50 -14.27 16.08 -9.33
CA TYR A 50 -14.18 16.44 -7.92
C TYR A 50 -15.37 17.28 -7.46
N SER A 51 -15.98 16.87 -6.35
CA SER A 51 -16.94 17.70 -5.61
C SER A 51 -16.56 17.75 -4.14
N PHE A 52 -16.67 18.95 -3.54
CA PHE A 52 -16.39 19.10 -2.11
C PHE A 52 -17.54 18.48 -1.28
N PRO A 53 -17.24 17.73 -0.20
CA PRO A 53 -18.26 17.10 0.63
C PRO A 53 -19.21 18.09 1.29
N ALA A 54 -20.48 17.72 1.40
CA ALA A 54 -21.53 18.56 1.99
C ALA A 54 -21.49 18.59 3.53
N SER A 55 -20.95 17.54 4.16
CA SER A 55 -20.88 17.38 5.61
C SER A 55 -19.68 16.54 6.04
N GLU A 56 -19.42 16.50 7.36
CA GLU A 56 -18.38 15.64 7.96
C GLU A 56 -18.65 14.14 7.73
N SER A 57 -19.94 13.73 7.78
CA SER A 57 -20.35 12.36 7.53
C SER A 57 -20.18 11.96 6.06
N ASP A 58 -20.56 12.85 5.15
CA ASP A 58 -20.37 12.68 3.69
C ASP A 58 -18.87 12.57 3.36
N ALA A 59 -18.03 13.43 3.94
CA ALA A 59 -16.58 13.36 3.77
C ALA A 59 -16.00 12.02 4.24
N THR A 60 -16.46 11.53 5.38
CA THR A 60 -16.02 10.25 5.95
C THR A 60 -16.42 9.06 5.06
N GLU A 61 -17.67 9.05 4.60
CA GLU A 61 -18.18 8.01 3.72
C GLU A 61 -17.43 7.98 2.38
N ARG A 62 -17.19 9.15 1.79
CA ARG A 62 -16.42 9.28 0.55
C ARG A 62 -15.01 8.74 0.69
N ILE A 63 -14.33 8.99 1.81
CA ILE A 63 -12.97 8.46 2.03
C ILE A 63 -13.00 6.95 2.19
N GLN A 64 -13.93 6.42 2.98
CA GLN A 64 -14.06 4.97 3.18
C GLN A 64 -14.33 4.24 1.86
N GLU A 65 -15.20 4.80 1.02
CA GLU A 65 -15.50 4.22 -0.29
C GLU A 65 -14.32 4.34 -1.26
N ASN A 66 -13.63 5.48 -1.29
CA ASN A 66 -12.41 5.64 -2.11
C ASN A 66 -11.31 4.65 -1.69
N VAL A 67 -11.06 4.52 -0.39
CA VAL A 67 -10.06 3.59 0.13
C VAL A 67 -10.43 2.15 -0.20
N ARG A 68 -11.70 1.78 -0.01
CA ARG A 68 -12.20 0.44 -0.38
C ARG A 68 -12.02 0.17 -1.87
N HIS A 69 -12.42 1.10 -2.73
CA HIS A 69 -12.39 0.93 -4.18
C HIS A 69 -10.96 0.89 -4.77
N PHE A 70 -10.03 1.67 -4.19
CA PHE A 70 -8.68 1.83 -4.72
C PHE A 70 -7.57 1.22 -3.86
N ILE A 71 -7.90 0.33 -2.90
CA ILE A 71 -6.91 -0.24 -1.98
C ILE A 71 -5.72 -0.89 -2.71
N GLY A 72 -5.95 -1.64 -3.78
CA GLY A 72 -4.89 -2.27 -4.56
C GLY A 72 -3.96 -1.26 -5.25
N ASN A 73 -4.50 -0.11 -5.69
CA ASN A 73 -3.69 0.99 -6.25
C ASN A 73 -2.86 1.67 -5.16
N TYR A 74 -3.44 1.93 -3.98
CA TYR A 74 -2.69 2.47 -2.84
C TYR A 74 -1.55 1.54 -2.38
N ILE A 75 -1.80 0.24 -2.29
CA ILE A 75 -0.77 -0.78 -1.98
C ILE A 75 0.34 -0.72 -3.04
N SER A 76 -0.02 -0.69 -4.33
CA SER A 76 0.96 -0.63 -5.42
C SER A 76 1.86 0.60 -5.32
N VAL A 77 1.28 1.78 -5.11
CA VAL A 77 2.02 3.04 -4.93
C VAL A 77 2.90 2.98 -3.69
N PHE A 78 2.38 2.47 -2.57
CA PHE A 78 3.14 2.29 -1.34
C PHE A 78 4.36 1.40 -1.56
N VAL A 79 4.20 0.25 -2.22
CA VAL A 79 5.30 -0.67 -2.53
C VAL A 79 6.35 0.00 -3.41
N VAL A 80 5.95 0.75 -4.45
CA VAL A 80 6.89 1.47 -5.32
C VAL A 80 7.68 2.51 -4.52
N PHE A 81 7.01 3.37 -3.75
CA PHE A 81 7.69 4.37 -2.92
C PHE A 81 8.59 3.74 -1.87
N PHE A 82 8.15 2.63 -1.29
CA PHE A 82 8.93 1.86 -0.33
C PHE A 82 10.20 1.29 -0.96
N LEU A 83 10.11 0.66 -2.14
CA LEU A 83 11.27 0.15 -2.87
C LEU A 83 12.24 1.26 -3.28
N ILE A 84 11.73 2.41 -3.73
CA ILE A 84 12.56 3.59 -4.05
C ILE A 84 13.27 4.11 -2.80
N SER A 85 12.58 4.16 -1.66
CA SER A 85 13.16 4.61 -0.39
C SER A 85 14.28 3.68 0.08
N LEU A 86 14.17 2.38 -0.22
CA LEU A 86 15.16 1.36 0.09
C LEU A 86 16.37 1.35 -0.86
N TYR A 87 16.30 2.02 -2.02
CA TYR A 87 17.36 2.00 -3.03
C TYR A 87 18.74 2.44 -2.49
N LYS A 88 18.77 3.39 -1.54
CA LYS A 88 20.01 3.87 -0.90
C LYS A 88 20.35 3.18 0.42
N GLN A 89 19.53 2.22 0.87
CA GLN A 89 19.68 1.53 2.15
C GLN A 89 19.74 0.00 1.95
N PRO A 90 20.85 -0.52 1.38
CA PRO A 90 20.98 -1.93 1.04
C PRO A 90 20.83 -2.86 2.26
N ILE A 91 21.26 -2.42 3.45
CA ILE A 91 21.10 -3.21 4.69
C ILE A 91 19.62 -3.36 5.05
N ALA A 92 18.83 -2.29 5.01
CA ALA A 92 17.40 -2.36 5.31
C ALA A 92 16.65 -3.24 4.29
N PHE A 93 17.04 -3.16 3.02
CA PHE A 93 16.51 -4.02 1.97
C PHE A 93 16.86 -5.50 2.18
N LEU A 94 18.11 -5.81 2.56
CA LEU A 94 18.53 -7.17 2.87
C LEU A 94 17.84 -7.73 4.12
N THR A 95 17.64 -6.92 5.16
CA THR A 95 16.88 -7.30 6.36
C THR A 95 15.41 -7.56 6.02
N LEU A 96 14.81 -6.73 5.17
CA LEU A 96 13.44 -6.96 4.68
C LEU A 96 13.36 -8.28 3.92
N LEU A 97 14.27 -8.53 2.97
CA LEU A 97 14.35 -9.81 2.27
C LEU A 97 14.54 -10.95 3.26
N ALA A 98 15.42 -10.84 4.25
CA ALA A 98 15.62 -11.88 5.25
C ALA A 98 14.37 -12.13 6.15
N SER A 99 13.50 -11.12 6.33
CA SER A 99 12.29 -11.22 7.14
C SER A 99 11.11 -11.90 6.43
N PHE A 100 11.11 -11.91 5.09
CA PHE A 100 10.21 -12.79 4.36
C PHE A 100 10.58 -14.25 4.67
N PRO A 101 9.63 -15.21 4.64
CA PRO A 101 9.95 -16.65 4.60
C PRO A 101 10.56 -17.00 3.23
N VAL A 102 11.62 -16.28 2.87
CA VAL A 102 12.40 -16.42 1.65
C VAL A 102 12.90 -17.83 1.58
N LYS A 103 13.24 -18.46 2.70
CA LYS A 103 13.61 -19.87 2.74
C LYS A 103 12.53 -20.76 2.12
N ASP A 104 11.29 -20.68 2.56
CA ASP A 104 10.21 -21.55 2.06
C ASP A 104 9.85 -21.23 0.60
N TYR A 105 9.88 -19.95 0.22
CA TYR A 105 9.59 -19.52 -1.16
C TYR A 105 10.74 -19.82 -2.13
N LEU A 106 11.99 -19.65 -1.72
CA LEU A 106 13.17 -20.03 -2.51
C LEU A 106 13.28 -21.54 -2.60
N ASP A 107 13.11 -22.29 -1.51
CA ASP A 107 13.14 -23.75 -1.54
C ASP A 107 12.07 -24.26 -2.50
N HIS A 108 10.83 -23.75 -2.42
CA HIS A 108 9.77 -24.10 -3.37
C HIS A 108 10.14 -23.73 -4.82
N SER A 109 10.69 -22.55 -5.06
CA SER A 109 11.06 -22.09 -6.41
C SER A 109 12.26 -22.84 -7.01
N ILE A 110 13.24 -23.20 -6.18
CA ILE A 110 14.46 -23.93 -6.56
C ILE A 110 14.12 -25.39 -6.83
N THR A 111 13.33 -26.03 -5.96
CA THR A 111 12.85 -27.40 -6.16
C THR A 111 11.96 -27.49 -7.40
N LYS A 112 11.07 -26.52 -7.63
CA LYS A 112 10.17 -26.50 -8.80
C LYS A 112 10.90 -26.25 -10.12
N ARG A 113 12.00 -25.47 -10.12
CA ARG A 113 12.78 -25.18 -11.34
C ARG A 113 14.01 -26.08 -11.54
N GLY A 114 14.26 -27.04 -10.64
CA GLY A 114 15.42 -27.93 -10.73
C GLY A 114 16.78 -27.21 -10.63
N LEU A 115 16.81 -26.00 -10.08
CA LEU A 115 18.01 -25.15 -10.04
C LEU A 115 19.13 -25.74 -9.18
N ASP A 116 18.78 -26.64 -8.25
CA ASP A 116 19.73 -27.37 -7.39
C ASP A 116 20.69 -28.27 -8.20
N GLN A 117 20.24 -28.78 -9.35
CA GLN A 117 21.08 -29.56 -10.26
C GLN A 117 22.01 -28.68 -11.11
N ALA A 118 21.60 -27.46 -11.42
CA ALA A 118 22.36 -26.56 -12.28
C ALA A 118 23.46 -25.79 -11.53
N TYR A 119 23.22 -25.43 -10.26
CA TYR A 119 24.12 -24.57 -9.49
C TYR A 119 24.28 -25.01 -8.03
N PRO A 120 25.22 -25.94 -7.73
CA PRO A 120 25.42 -26.46 -6.38
C PRO A 120 25.90 -25.40 -5.37
N PHE A 121 26.36 -24.24 -5.84
CA PHE A 121 26.76 -23.13 -4.98
C PHE A 121 25.55 -22.48 -4.27
N ILE A 122 24.37 -22.46 -4.90
CA ILE A 122 23.15 -21.84 -4.32
C ILE A 122 22.71 -22.63 -3.09
N ARG A 123 22.75 -23.97 -3.16
CA ARG A 123 22.47 -24.84 -2.02
C ARG A 123 23.42 -24.59 -0.86
N ARG A 124 24.71 -24.39 -1.15
CA ARG A 124 25.72 -24.14 -0.12
C ARG A 124 25.53 -22.75 0.52
N LEU A 125 25.19 -21.74 -0.27
CA LEU A 125 24.87 -20.40 0.21
C LEU A 125 23.61 -20.40 1.08
N LEU A 126 22.54 -21.09 0.67
CA LEU A 126 21.31 -21.26 1.45
C LEU A 126 21.56 -21.99 2.77
N PHE A 127 22.39 -23.04 2.77
CA PHE A 127 22.78 -23.74 3.99
C PHE A 127 23.57 -22.82 4.94
N PHE A 128 24.47 -21.98 4.41
CA PHE A 128 25.18 -20.98 5.22
C PHE A 128 24.24 -19.94 5.81
N ILE A 129 23.27 -19.44 5.03
CA ILE A 129 22.24 -18.52 5.51
C ILE A 129 21.36 -19.21 6.58
N SER A 130 21.01 -20.49 6.40
CA SER A 130 20.25 -21.27 7.38
C SER A 130 21.03 -21.55 8.67
N LYS A 131 22.36 -21.60 8.62
CA LYS A 131 23.21 -21.76 9.81
C LYS A 131 23.60 -20.44 10.48
N ALA A 132 23.45 -19.32 9.78
CA ALA A 132 23.73 -17.98 10.29
C ALA A 132 22.55 -17.33 11.02
N GLY A 133 21.41 -18.03 11.15
CA GLY A 133 20.25 -17.57 11.92
C GLY A 133 20.52 -17.55 13.42
N TRP A 134 20.38 -16.37 14.01
CA TRP A 134 19.94 -16.18 15.39
C TRP A 134 18.48 -16.62 15.55
#